data_AF-A0A518DDG8-F1
#
_entry.id   AF-A0A518DDG8-F1
#
_cell.length_a   1.000
_cell.length_b   1.000
_cell.length_c   1.000
_cell.angle_alpha   90.00
_cell.angle_beta   90.00
_cell.angle_gamma   90.00
#
_symmetry.space_group_name_H-M   'P 1'
#
loop_
_entity.id
_entity.type
_entity.pdbx_description
1 polymer ?
#
loop_
_entity_poly.entity_id
_entity_poly.type
_entity_poly.pdbx_seq_one_letter_code
_entity_poly.pdbx_strand_id
1 'polypeptide(L)'
;MRLLLNAVVLVLALLPAPCGAWNGPGHNVIDLIAWEQLDEATQASAVALLKAHPRYEQHFLGRMPENVWSGSPAEQEQWLFAHAGAWPDLVRGRSDVVTDDDVRRYNRPTWHYINLPVFLTPADRDVLAAGLKVNRSTDIPDDRDAYSINVVQAIGNALRIVRDEEAPTQDRAVHLCWVLHLVGDAHQPSGATTARRMREGRAGSAAAKPRGAAAAGASGRRPNARVARGPASPGPPSPSGRRR
;
A
#
# COMPACT_ATOMS: atom_id res chain seq x y z
N MET A 1 9.51 46.46 -11.36
CA MET A 1 8.49 45.43 -11.67
C MET A 1 9.10 44.13 -12.21
N ARG A 2 9.93 44.14 -13.27
CA ARG A 2 10.61 42.93 -13.80
C ARG A 2 11.48 42.17 -12.80
N LEU A 3 12.28 42.88 -11.98
CA LEU A 3 13.13 42.26 -10.95
C LEU A 3 12.32 41.55 -9.85
N LEU A 4 11.20 42.15 -9.43
CA LEU A 4 10.29 41.54 -8.45
C LEU A 4 9.61 40.29 -9.02
N LEU A 5 9.20 40.34 -10.29
CA LEU A 5 8.59 39.21 -10.98
C LEU A 5 9.58 38.03 -11.10
N ASN A 6 10.84 38.31 -11.46
CA ASN A 6 11.89 37.30 -11.54
C ASN A 6 12.22 36.69 -10.17
N ALA A 7 12.24 37.51 -9.11
CA ALA A 7 12.45 37.03 -7.74
C ALA A 7 11.29 36.12 -7.28
N VAL A 8 10.04 36.46 -7.60
CA VAL A 8 8.88 35.63 -7.28
C VAL A 8 8.91 34.31 -8.05
N VAL A 9 9.23 34.33 -9.35
CA VAL A 9 9.37 33.09 -10.16
C VAL A 9 10.50 32.20 -9.63
N LEU A 10 11.64 32.79 -9.26
CA LEU A 10 12.75 32.03 -8.69
C LEU A 10 12.40 31.42 -7.33
N VAL A 11 11.71 32.17 -6.45
CA VAL A 11 11.24 31.66 -5.16
C VAL A 11 10.24 30.52 -5.34
N LEU A 12 9.30 30.64 -6.29
CA LEU A 12 8.32 29.58 -6.59
C LEU A 12 8.99 28.33 -7.19
N ALA A 13 10.02 28.48 -8.02
CA ALA A 13 10.78 27.38 -8.58
C ALA A 13 11.68 26.64 -7.56
N LEU A 14 12.00 27.28 -6.44
CA LEU A 14 12.79 26.70 -5.34
C LEU A 14 11.93 26.06 -4.25
N LEU A 15 10.60 26.15 -4.34
CA LEU A 15 9.72 25.45 -3.41
C LEU A 15 9.75 23.94 -3.72
N PRO A 16 10.03 23.08 -2.74
CA PRO A 16 9.95 21.64 -2.97
C PRO A 16 8.50 21.27 -3.29
N ALA A 17 8.27 20.75 -4.50
CA ALA A 17 6.98 20.17 -4.86
C ALA A 17 6.76 18.88 -4.05
N PRO A 18 5.53 18.61 -3.59
CA PRO A 18 5.24 17.33 -2.95
C PRO A 18 5.46 16.20 -3.97
N CYS A 19 6.42 15.32 -3.70
CA CYS A 19 6.58 14.07 -4.42
C CYS A 19 5.60 13.07 -3.79
N GLY A 20 4.50 12.78 -4.49
CA GLY A 20 3.59 11.72 -4.09
C GLY A 20 4.27 10.36 -4.23
N ALA A 21 3.93 9.43 -3.34
CA ALA A 21 4.22 8.03 -3.61
C ALA A 21 3.42 7.55 -4.83
N TRP A 22 3.92 6.53 -5.52
CA TRP A 22 3.15 5.91 -6.58
C TRP A 22 1.82 5.43 -5.99
N ASN A 23 0.74 5.73 -6.69
CA ASN A 23 -0.59 5.24 -6.40
C ASN A 23 -0.97 4.23 -7.50
N GLY A 24 -2.18 3.66 -7.46
CA GLY A 24 -2.63 2.71 -8.49
C GLY A 24 -2.31 3.13 -9.94
N PRO A 25 -2.63 4.36 -10.37
CA PRO A 25 -2.22 4.86 -11.68
C PRO A 25 -0.70 4.86 -11.93
N GLY A 26 0.11 5.19 -10.92
CA GLY A 26 1.57 5.13 -11.02
C GLY A 26 2.09 3.72 -11.28
N HIS A 27 1.58 2.72 -10.54
CA HIS A 27 1.91 1.30 -10.80
C HIS A 27 1.46 0.87 -12.20
N ASN A 28 0.23 1.19 -12.59
CA ASN A 28 -0.27 0.86 -13.93
C ASN A 28 0.64 1.41 -15.04
N VAL A 29 1.16 2.64 -14.92
CA VAL A 29 2.09 3.19 -15.91
C VAL A 29 3.40 2.40 -15.97
N ILE A 30 3.97 2.02 -14.83
CA ILE A 30 5.19 1.20 -14.76
C ILE A 30 4.95 -0.15 -15.45
N ASP A 31 3.81 -0.80 -15.15
CA ASP A 31 3.47 -2.10 -15.71
C ASP A 31 3.12 -2.04 -17.20
N LEU A 32 2.54 -0.92 -17.68
CA LEU A 32 2.33 -0.70 -19.12
C LEU A 32 3.65 -0.53 -19.87
N ILE A 33 4.63 0.17 -19.28
CA ILE A 33 5.98 0.26 -19.84
C ILE A 33 6.62 -1.14 -19.87
N ALA A 34 6.47 -1.93 -18.80
CA ALA A 34 6.97 -3.29 -18.77
C ALA A 34 6.31 -4.16 -19.86
N TRP A 35 4.99 -4.08 -20.02
CA TRP A 35 4.23 -4.79 -21.04
C TRP A 35 4.77 -4.55 -22.46
N GLU A 36 5.05 -3.30 -22.80
CA GLU A 36 5.62 -2.92 -24.11
C GLU A 36 7.02 -3.50 -24.37
N GLN A 37 7.75 -3.90 -23.32
CA GLN A 37 9.09 -4.49 -23.42
C GLN A 37 9.07 -6.03 -23.41
N LEU A 38 7.92 -6.66 -23.14
CA LEU A 38 7.77 -8.12 -23.16
C LEU A 38 7.55 -8.60 -24.60
N ASP A 39 8.11 -9.77 -24.92
CA ASP A 39 7.72 -10.48 -26.14
C ASP A 39 6.31 -11.12 -26.00
N GLU A 40 5.72 -11.47 -27.14
CA GLU A 40 4.35 -12.02 -27.21
C GLU A 40 4.19 -13.31 -26.38
N ALA A 41 5.22 -14.16 -26.35
CA ALA A 41 5.20 -15.41 -25.60
C ALA A 41 5.16 -15.16 -24.08
N THR A 42 5.92 -14.17 -23.61
CA THR A 42 5.96 -13.77 -22.21
C THR A 42 4.67 -13.06 -21.79
N GLN A 43 4.13 -12.18 -22.64
CA GLN A 43 2.81 -11.57 -22.44
C GLN A 43 1.71 -12.63 -22.29
N ALA A 44 1.64 -13.59 -23.22
CA ALA A 44 0.66 -14.68 -23.17
C ALA A 44 0.81 -15.54 -21.90
N SER A 45 2.04 -15.84 -21.49
CA SER A 45 2.33 -16.61 -20.28
C SER A 45 1.90 -15.86 -19.02
N ALA A 46 2.17 -14.56 -18.94
CA ALA A 46 1.76 -13.71 -17.83
C ALA A 46 0.23 -13.62 -17.74
N VAL A 47 -0.45 -13.40 -18.86
CA VAL A 47 -1.91 -13.36 -18.94
C VAL A 47 -2.54 -14.68 -18.51
N ALA A 48 -2.02 -15.81 -19.00
CA ALA A 48 -2.51 -17.14 -18.62
C ALA A 48 -2.37 -17.37 -17.11
N LEU A 49 -1.24 -16.95 -16.53
CA LEU A 49 -1.02 -17.04 -15.09
C LEU A 49 -1.97 -16.12 -14.30
N LEU A 50 -2.15 -14.86 -14.71
CA LEU A 50 -3.06 -13.92 -14.05
C LEU A 50 -4.53 -14.37 -14.10
N LYS A 51 -4.96 -15.00 -15.21
CA LYS A 51 -6.30 -15.59 -15.34
C LYS A 51 -6.56 -16.72 -14.32
N ALA A 52 -5.50 -17.35 -13.79
CA ALA A 52 -5.60 -18.36 -12.74
C ALA A 52 -5.66 -17.78 -11.31
N HIS A 53 -5.62 -16.45 -11.15
CA HIS A 53 -5.67 -15.81 -9.84
C HIS A 53 -6.97 -16.18 -9.10
N PRO A 54 -6.94 -16.56 -7.79
CA PRO A 54 -8.13 -17.00 -7.04
C PRO A 54 -9.31 -16.02 -7.02
N ARG A 55 -9.00 -14.74 -7.23
CA ARG A 55 -9.96 -13.63 -7.27
C ARG A 55 -10.04 -12.96 -8.63
N TYR A 56 -9.72 -13.68 -9.71
CA TYR A 56 -9.74 -13.15 -11.08
C TYR A 56 -11.08 -12.48 -11.41
N GLU A 57 -12.18 -13.19 -11.16
CA GLU A 57 -13.53 -12.66 -11.40
C GLU A 57 -13.82 -11.36 -10.63
N GLN A 58 -13.60 -11.37 -9.31
CA GLN A 58 -14.02 -10.25 -8.45
C GLN A 58 -13.07 -9.05 -8.51
N HIS A 59 -11.76 -9.30 -8.55
CA HIS A 59 -10.75 -8.25 -8.44
C HIS A 59 -10.23 -7.75 -9.79
N PHE A 60 -10.49 -8.48 -10.89
CA PHE A 60 -10.00 -8.12 -12.23
C PHE A 60 -11.17 -7.94 -13.20
N LEU A 61 -11.93 -8.98 -13.55
CA LEU A 61 -13.01 -8.85 -14.53
C LEU A 61 -14.09 -7.86 -14.07
N GLY A 62 -14.53 -7.96 -12.82
CA GLY A 62 -15.48 -7.01 -12.22
C GLY A 62 -14.94 -5.58 -12.04
N ARG A 63 -13.66 -5.34 -12.32
CA ARG A 63 -13.00 -4.03 -12.24
C ARG A 63 -12.60 -3.47 -13.60
N MET A 64 -12.74 -4.25 -14.66
CA MET A 64 -12.38 -3.83 -16.01
C MET A 64 -13.33 -2.71 -16.46
N PRO A 65 -12.82 -1.53 -16.86
CA PRO A 65 -13.65 -0.45 -17.36
C PRO A 65 -14.42 -0.87 -18.62
N GLU A 66 -15.64 -0.36 -18.78
CA GLU A 66 -16.53 -0.73 -19.89
C GLU A 66 -15.91 -0.48 -21.29
N ASN A 67 -15.11 0.58 -21.42
CA ASN A 67 -14.41 0.88 -22.66
C ASN A 67 -13.29 -0.12 -22.98
N VAL A 68 -12.66 -0.72 -21.97
CA VAL A 68 -11.66 -1.78 -22.15
C VAL A 68 -12.38 -3.11 -22.42
N TRP A 69 -13.45 -3.39 -21.68
CA TRP A 69 -14.28 -4.58 -21.85
C TRP A 69 -14.84 -4.69 -23.28
N SER A 70 -15.25 -3.57 -23.85
CA SER A 70 -15.77 -3.49 -25.23
C SER A 70 -14.67 -3.44 -26.29
N GLY A 71 -13.39 -3.36 -25.87
CA GLY A 71 -12.23 -3.32 -26.74
C GLY A 71 -11.78 -4.70 -27.21
N SER A 72 -10.64 -4.72 -27.91
CA SER A 72 -9.99 -5.93 -28.40
C SER A 72 -9.46 -6.81 -27.26
N PRO A 73 -9.26 -8.12 -27.50
CA PRO A 73 -8.61 -9.00 -26.51
C PRO A 73 -7.25 -8.49 -26.05
N ALA A 74 -6.46 -7.89 -26.95
CA ALA A 74 -5.16 -7.32 -26.62
C ALA A 74 -5.27 -6.15 -25.62
N GLU A 75 -6.25 -5.27 -25.78
CA GLU A 75 -6.49 -4.16 -24.83
C GLU A 75 -6.91 -4.68 -23.46
N GLN A 76 -7.74 -5.73 -23.42
CA GLN A 76 -8.16 -6.37 -22.17
C GLN A 76 -6.98 -7.03 -21.45
N GLU A 77 -6.07 -7.67 -22.19
CA GLU A 77 -4.89 -8.35 -21.66
C GLU A 77 -3.83 -7.36 -21.16
N GLN A 78 -3.60 -6.28 -21.90
CA GLN A 78 -2.75 -5.17 -21.45
C GLN A 78 -3.30 -4.53 -20.18
N TRP A 79 -4.61 -4.29 -20.11
CA TRP A 79 -5.24 -3.77 -18.90
C TRP A 79 -5.12 -4.75 -17.72
N LEU A 80 -5.34 -6.05 -17.96
CA LEU A 80 -5.21 -7.09 -16.93
C LEU A 80 -3.80 -7.08 -16.33
N PHE A 81 -2.78 -7.03 -17.18
CA PHE A 81 -1.38 -6.99 -16.74
C PHE A 81 -1.08 -5.74 -15.91
N ALA A 82 -1.49 -4.57 -16.38
CA ALA A 82 -1.28 -3.32 -15.65
C ALA A 82 -2.04 -3.28 -14.31
N HIS A 83 -3.30 -3.69 -14.29
CA HIS A 83 -4.13 -3.74 -13.08
C HIS A 83 -3.58 -4.74 -12.05
N ALA A 84 -2.91 -5.81 -12.51
CA ALA A 84 -2.28 -6.79 -11.62
C ALA A 84 -1.17 -6.20 -10.74
N GLY A 85 -0.40 -5.23 -11.22
CA GLY A 85 0.61 -4.57 -10.38
C GLY A 85 0.04 -3.48 -9.47
N ALA A 86 -1.21 -3.02 -9.67
CA ALA A 86 -1.92 -2.20 -8.67
C ALA A 86 -2.68 -3.04 -7.61
N TRP A 87 -2.86 -4.34 -7.86
CA TRP A 87 -3.67 -5.22 -7.01
C TRP A 87 -3.17 -5.35 -5.56
N PRO A 88 -1.85 -5.42 -5.26
CA PRO A 88 -1.38 -5.51 -3.88
C PRO A 88 -1.81 -4.32 -3.00
N ASP A 89 -1.90 -3.12 -3.58
CA ASP A 89 -2.42 -1.95 -2.89
C ASP A 89 -3.95 -2.00 -2.70
N LEU A 90 -4.69 -2.56 -3.67
CA LEU A 90 -6.14 -2.77 -3.57
C LEU A 90 -6.50 -3.62 -2.34
N VAL A 91 -5.73 -4.68 -2.04
CA VAL A 91 -6.01 -5.60 -0.94
C VAL A 91 -5.54 -5.14 0.45
N ARG A 92 -5.06 -3.88 0.57
CA ARG A 92 -4.63 -3.33 1.86
C ARG A 92 -5.78 -3.02 2.82
N GLY A 93 -6.98 -2.84 2.29
CA GLY A 93 -8.15 -2.47 3.07
C GLY A 93 -9.44 -3.01 2.47
N ARG A 94 -10.45 -3.18 3.32
CA ARG A 94 -11.79 -3.56 2.89
C ARG A 94 -12.36 -2.52 1.93
N SER A 95 -13.01 -2.98 0.88
CA SER A 95 -13.79 -2.16 -0.05
C SER A 95 -15.12 -2.86 -0.39
N ASP A 96 -15.81 -2.36 -1.40
CA ASP A 96 -16.97 -2.98 -2.02
C ASP A 96 -16.67 -4.37 -2.61
N VAL A 97 -15.44 -4.58 -3.10
CA VAL A 97 -15.01 -5.84 -3.72
C VAL A 97 -14.01 -6.64 -2.88
N VAL A 98 -13.24 -5.97 -2.01
CA VAL A 98 -12.24 -6.61 -1.14
C VAL A 98 -12.86 -6.91 0.22
N THR A 99 -12.94 -8.20 0.56
CA THR A 99 -13.45 -8.65 1.86
C THR A 99 -12.39 -8.59 2.96
N ASP A 100 -12.78 -8.73 4.22
CA ASP A 100 -11.78 -8.86 5.31
C ASP A 100 -10.92 -10.11 5.15
N ASP A 101 -11.45 -11.15 4.51
CA ASP A 101 -10.69 -12.36 4.25
C ASP A 101 -9.60 -12.14 3.21
N ASP A 102 -9.90 -11.34 2.18
CA ASP A 102 -8.91 -10.92 1.20
C ASP A 102 -7.80 -10.10 1.85
N VAL A 103 -8.15 -9.13 2.69
CA VAL A 103 -7.16 -8.33 3.43
C VAL A 103 -6.28 -9.24 4.29
N ARG A 104 -6.87 -10.18 5.05
CA ARG A 104 -6.09 -11.09 5.90
C ARG A 104 -5.16 -12.00 5.10
N ARG A 105 -5.63 -12.55 3.98
CA ARG A 105 -4.85 -13.51 3.17
C ARG A 105 -3.75 -12.82 2.40
N TYR A 106 -4.05 -11.69 1.78
CA TYR A 106 -3.21 -11.13 0.75
C TYR A 106 -2.44 -9.89 1.16
N ASN A 107 -2.92 -9.08 2.11
CA ASN A 107 -2.19 -7.88 2.53
C ASN A 107 -0.82 -8.23 3.10
N ARG A 108 0.23 -7.53 2.64
CA ARG A 108 1.60 -7.64 3.16
C ARG A 108 2.16 -6.24 3.40
N PRO A 109 1.77 -5.58 4.50
CA PRO A 109 2.01 -4.14 4.67
C PRO A 109 3.48 -3.75 4.77
N THR A 110 4.37 -4.68 5.13
CA THR A 110 5.82 -4.42 5.24
C THR A 110 6.58 -4.69 3.94
N TRP A 111 6.00 -5.43 3.00
CA TRP A 111 6.66 -5.79 1.74
C TRP A 111 6.87 -4.57 0.84
N HIS A 112 6.09 -3.51 0.99
CA HIS A 112 6.13 -2.32 0.12
C HIS A 112 7.36 -1.41 0.29
N TYR A 113 8.22 -1.65 1.29
CA TYR A 113 9.33 -0.73 1.57
C TYR A 113 10.52 -1.42 2.24
N ILE A 114 11.64 -0.71 2.25
CA ILE A 114 12.76 -0.96 3.15
C ILE A 114 13.11 0.35 3.86
N ASN A 115 13.15 0.34 5.19
CA ASN A 115 13.43 1.55 5.96
C ASN A 115 14.93 1.70 6.18
N LEU A 116 15.62 2.38 5.25
CA LEU A 116 17.01 2.74 5.42
C LEU A 116 17.11 4.04 6.25
N PRO A 117 17.74 4.00 7.44
CA PRO A 117 17.86 5.18 8.29
C PRO A 117 18.85 6.17 7.69
N VAL A 118 18.40 7.41 7.52
CA VAL A 118 19.24 8.55 7.14
C VAL A 118 19.46 9.41 8.38
N PHE A 119 20.72 9.68 8.69
CA PHE A 119 21.13 10.52 9.82
C PHE A 119 21.63 11.87 9.30
N LEU A 120 21.26 12.97 9.98
CA LEU A 120 21.66 14.31 9.58
C LEU A 120 23.15 14.57 9.84
N THR A 121 23.68 13.97 10.91
CA THR A 121 25.09 14.06 11.28
C THR A 121 25.63 12.68 11.72
N PRO A 122 26.95 12.47 11.71
CA PRO A 122 27.57 11.30 12.32
C PRO A 122 27.23 11.15 13.82
N ALA A 123 27.19 12.26 14.58
CA ALA A 123 26.84 12.23 15.99
C ALA A 123 25.41 11.71 16.23
N ASP A 124 24.45 12.09 15.37
CA ASP A 124 23.08 11.55 15.44
C ASP A 124 23.05 10.03 15.17
N ARG A 125 23.90 9.54 14.26
CA ARG A 125 24.03 8.10 14.01
C ARG A 125 24.50 7.38 15.27
N ASP A 126 25.56 7.87 15.90
CA ASP A 126 26.17 7.20 17.05
C ASP A 126 25.19 7.07 18.22
N VAL A 127 24.36 8.09 18.44
CA VAL A 127 23.34 8.10 19.50
C VAL A 127 22.10 7.29 19.13
N LEU A 128 21.64 7.37 17.87
CA LEU A 128 20.31 6.87 17.49
C LEU A 128 20.35 5.47 16.86
N ALA A 129 21.47 5.05 16.25
CA ALA A 129 21.54 3.79 15.49
C ALA A 129 21.29 2.56 16.37
N ALA A 130 21.82 2.55 17.59
CA ALA A 130 21.66 1.42 18.52
C ALA A 130 20.19 1.14 18.90
N GLY A 131 19.32 2.16 18.84
CA GLY A 131 17.90 2.03 19.17
C GLY A 131 17.01 1.67 17.98
N LEU A 132 17.53 1.66 16.75
CA LEU A 132 16.72 1.44 15.55
C LEU A 132 16.55 -0.06 15.26
N LYS A 133 15.35 -0.57 15.53
CA LYS A 133 14.93 -1.91 15.14
C LYS A 133 14.21 -1.87 13.79
N VAL A 134 14.98 -1.86 12.70
CA VAL A 134 14.47 -1.90 11.34
C VAL A 134 15.06 -3.10 10.59
N ASN A 135 14.20 -3.88 9.92
CA ASN A 135 14.65 -4.95 9.04
C ASN A 135 15.28 -4.32 7.78
N ARG A 136 16.59 -4.53 7.63
CA ARG A 136 17.38 -4.08 6.48
C ARG A 136 18.11 -5.24 5.81
N SER A 137 17.77 -6.49 6.16
CA SER A 137 18.40 -7.65 5.56
C SER A 137 18.00 -7.74 4.10
N THR A 138 18.94 -8.16 3.26
CA THR A 138 18.70 -8.52 1.87
C THR A 138 18.58 -10.03 1.68
N ASP A 139 18.78 -10.81 2.74
CA ASP A 139 18.69 -12.27 2.69
C ASP A 139 17.22 -12.68 2.59
N ILE A 140 16.88 -13.44 1.55
CA ILE A 140 15.51 -13.93 1.35
C ILE A 140 15.28 -15.05 2.37
N PRO A 141 14.26 -14.95 3.25
CA PRO A 141 13.99 -16.00 4.22
C PRO A 141 13.45 -17.26 3.55
N ASP A 142 13.69 -18.42 4.18
CA ASP A 142 13.20 -19.71 3.70
C ASP A 142 11.66 -19.76 3.72
N ASP A 143 11.05 -19.23 4.79
CA ASP A 143 9.60 -19.09 4.95
C ASP A 143 9.00 -18.27 3.80
N ARG A 144 8.25 -18.97 2.94
CA ARG A 144 7.60 -18.41 1.75
C ARG A 144 6.45 -17.47 2.10
N ASP A 145 5.89 -17.58 3.30
CA ASP A 145 4.78 -16.75 3.77
C ASP A 145 5.21 -15.69 4.80
N ALA A 146 6.52 -15.42 4.90
CA ALA A 146 7.07 -14.49 5.87
C ALA A 146 6.39 -13.11 5.80
N TYR A 147 5.62 -12.78 6.84
CA TYR A 147 4.76 -11.60 6.85
C TYR A 147 5.52 -10.27 7.07
N SER A 148 6.68 -10.33 7.73
CA SER A 148 7.44 -9.16 8.20
C SER A 148 8.80 -9.00 7.50
N ILE A 149 8.78 -9.01 6.18
CA ILE A 149 9.96 -8.84 5.32
C ILE A 149 9.87 -7.52 4.55
N ASN A 150 11.02 -6.99 4.16
CA ASN A 150 11.08 -5.74 3.39
C ASN A 150 10.97 -6.00 1.88
N VAL A 151 10.84 -4.93 1.08
CA VAL A 151 10.67 -4.99 -0.39
C VAL A 151 11.73 -5.81 -1.11
N VAL A 152 12.99 -5.77 -0.70
CA VAL A 152 14.06 -6.53 -1.34
C VAL A 152 13.85 -8.04 -1.15
N GLN A 153 13.55 -8.43 0.09
CA GLN A 153 13.26 -9.82 0.43
C GLN A 153 11.96 -10.30 -0.24
N ALA A 154 10.94 -9.44 -0.30
CA ALA A 154 9.65 -9.74 -0.89
C ALA A 154 9.72 -9.94 -2.41
N ILE A 155 10.49 -9.12 -3.13
CA ILE A 155 10.77 -9.33 -4.57
C ILE A 155 11.43 -10.70 -4.78
N GLY A 156 12.48 -11.00 -4.01
CA GLY A 156 13.18 -12.28 -4.10
C GLY A 156 12.27 -13.48 -3.80
N ASN A 157 11.44 -13.38 -2.76
CA ASN A 157 10.46 -14.39 -2.40
C ASN A 157 9.40 -14.61 -3.49
N ALA A 158 8.81 -13.52 -4.00
CA ALA A 158 7.78 -13.59 -5.02
C ALA A 158 8.31 -14.17 -6.33
N LEU A 159 9.51 -13.75 -6.77
CA LEU A 159 10.17 -14.34 -7.95
C LEU A 159 10.47 -15.82 -7.77
N ARG A 160 10.91 -16.24 -6.57
CA ARG A 160 11.12 -17.66 -6.25
C ARG A 160 9.83 -18.47 -6.42
N ILE A 161 8.69 -17.93 -5.97
CA ILE A 161 7.39 -18.62 -6.06
C ILE A 161 6.87 -18.63 -7.50
N VAL A 162 6.89 -17.51 -8.22
CA VAL A 162 6.43 -17.42 -9.62
C VAL A 162 7.16 -18.42 -10.53
N ARG A 163 8.46 -18.65 -10.28
CA ARG A 163 9.33 -19.55 -11.06
C ARG A 163 9.24 -21.02 -10.63
N ASP A 164 8.62 -21.32 -9.50
CA ASP A 164 8.51 -22.69 -9.00
C ASP A 164 7.38 -23.42 -9.72
N GLU A 165 7.73 -24.39 -10.56
CA GLU A 165 6.75 -25.16 -11.35
C GLU A 165 5.89 -26.08 -10.49
N GLU A 166 6.36 -26.43 -9.29
CA GLU A 166 5.62 -27.28 -8.34
C GLU A 166 4.68 -26.46 -7.44
N ALA A 167 4.84 -25.12 -7.42
CA ALA A 167 3.94 -24.25 -6.68
C ALA A 167 2.56 -24.20 -7.35
N PRO A 168 1.45 -24.18 -6.57
CA PRO A 168 0.11 -24.03 -7.14
C PRO A 168 0.02 -22.81 -8.05
N THR A 169 -0.57 -22.98 -9.23
CA THR A 169 -0.70 -21.90 -10.23
C THR A 169 -1.38 -20.67 -9.65
N GLN A 170 -2.34 -20.85 -8.74
CA GLN A 170 -3.00 -19.78 -8.00
C GLN A 170 -2.03 -18.95 -7.16
N ASP A 171 -1.11 -19.60 -6.45
CA ASP A 171 -0.12 -18.91 -5.62
C ASP A 171 0.89 -18.18 -6.49
N ARG A 172 1.31 -18.80 -7.60
CA ARG A 172 2.16 -18.16 -8.62
C ARG A 172 1.49 -16.91 -9.20
N ALA A 173 0.17 -16.96 -9.45
CA ALA A 173 -0.59 -15.81 -9.95
C ALA A 173 -0.63 -14.65 -8.93
N VAL A 174 -0.89 -14.95 -7.65
CA VAL A 174 -0.83 -13.94 -6.57
C VAL A 174 0.56 -13.32 -6.48
N HIS A 175 1.61 -14.14 -6.58
CA HIS A 175 2.99 -13.64 -6.49
C HIS A 175 3.45 -12.89 -7.74
N LEU A 176 2.87 -13.15 -8.92
CA LEU A 176 3.11 -12.32 -10.09
C LEU A 176 2.60 -10.89 -9.85
N CYS A 177 1.40 -10.72 -9.26
CA CYS A 177 0.91 -9.39 -8.84
C CYS A 177 1.90 -8.69 -7.89
N TRP A 178 2.46 -9.42 -6.93
CA TRP A 178 3.48 -8.89 -6.03
C TRP A 178 4.78 -8.51 -6.76
N VAL A 179 5.26 -9.30 -7.72
CA VAL A 179 6.46 -8.93 -8.49
C VAL A 179 6.25 -7.62 -9.24
N LEU A 180 5.13 -7.49 -9.96
CA LEU A 180 4.79 -6.29 -10.73
C LEU A 180 4.74 -5.05 -9.82
N HIS A 181 4.04 -5.16 -8.69
CA HIS A 181 3.91 -4.07 -7.72
C HIS A 181 5.24 -3.68 -7.06
N LEU A 182 5.96 -4.66 -6.50
CA LEU A 182 7.11 -4.42 -5.64
C LEU A 182 8.32 -3.87 -6.40
N VAL A 183 8.48 -4.23 -7.68
CA VAL A 183 9.51 -3.61 -8.53
C VAL A 183 9.21 -2.12 -8.68
N GLY A 184 7.95 -1.72 -8.86
CA GLY A 184 7.56 -0.31 -8.87
C GLY A 184 7.85 0.40 -7.53
N ASP A 185 7.47 -0.23 -6.42
CA ASP A 185 7.72 0.30 -5.06
C ASP A 185 9.21 0.48 -4.75
N ALA A 186 10.05 -0.48 -5.15
CA ALA A 186 11.50 -0.40 -4.93
C ALA A 186 12.14 0.80 -5.65
N HIS A 187 11.57 1.23 -6.77
CA HIS A 187 12.01 2.42 -7.51
C HIS A 187 11.40 3.73 -6.99
N GLN A 188 10.46 3.66 -6.04
CA GLN A 188 9.82 4.80 -5.39
C GLN A 188 10.77 5.39 -4.33
N PRO A 189 11.31 6.61 -4.48
CA PRO A 189 12.34 7.13 -3.57
C PRO A 189 11.91 7.20 -2.09
N SER A 190 10.62 7.39 -1.82
CA SER A 190 10.11 7.41 -0.44
C SER A 190 9.89 6.02 0.17
N GLY A 191 9.84 4.97 -0.65
CA GLY A 191 9.72 3.57 -0.23
C GLY A 191 11.04 2.98 0.30
N ALA A 192 12.16 3.69 0.11
CA ALA A 192 13.49 3.25 0.56
C ALA A 192 14.02 4.01 1.78
N THR A 193 13.41 5.15 2.17
CA THR A 193 14.01 6.07 3.13
C THR A 193 13.03 6.56 4.19
N THR A 194 13.48 6.60 5.45
CA THR A 194 12.78 7.32 6.53
C THR A 194 13.65 8.47 7.03
N ALA A 195 13.27 9.71 6.75
CA ALA A 195 13.92 10.90 7.32
C ALA A 195 13.29 11.23 8.68
N ARG A 196 14.08 11.15 9.76
CA ARG A 196 13.58 11.29 11.13
C ARG A 196 13.97 12.65 11.71
N ARG A 197 13.02 13.59 11.83
CA ARG A 197 13.11 14.72 12.79
C ARG A 197 12.30 14.33 14.03
N MET A 198 12.89 13.56 14.95
CA MET A 198 12.13 13.05 16.08
C MET A 198 12.13 13.98 17.29
N ARG A 199 10.94 14.54 17.54
CA ARG A 199 10.51 14.85 18.90
C ARG A 199 9.46 13.87 19.44
N GLU A 200 8.76 13.09 18.60
CA GLU A 200 7.67 12.21 19.06
C GLU A 200 7.53 10.93 18.21
N GLY A 201 8.26 9.88 18.58
CA GLY A 201 7.93 8.44 18.50
C GLY A 201 7.09 7.80 17.38
N ARG A 202 6.97 8.32 16.14
CA ARG A 202 6.23 7.64 15.06
C ARG A 202 7.12 7.36 13.84
N ALA A 203 7.04 6.14 13.30
CA ALA A 203 7.74 5.68 12.11
C ALA A 203 6.74 5.48 10.95
N GLY A 204 7.15 5.85 9.74
CA GLY A 204 6.35 5.80 8.51
C GLY A 204 6.09 7.20 7.93
N SER A 205 6.31 7.38 6.63
CA SER A 205 5.94 8.56 5.85
C SER A 205 4.42 8.68 5.61
N ALA A 206 3.62 7.76 6.13
CA ALA A 206 2.16 7.84 6.08
C ALA A 206 1.58 8.48 7.35
N ALA A 207 0.79 9.54 7.15
CA ALA A 207 -0.07 10.25 8.12
C ALA A 207 0.54 11.44 8.89
N ALA A 208 0.99 12.47 8.17
CA ALA A 208 0.83 13.84 8.65
C ALA A 208 -0.51 14.40 8.14
N LYS A 209 -1.60 14.20 8.88
CA LYS A 209 -2.81 15.03 8.71
C LYS A 209 -2.39 16.48 9.02
N PRO A 210 -2.72 17.48 8.19
CA PRO A 210 -2.43 18.87 8.53
C PRO A 210 -3.22 19.21 9.81
N ARG A 211 -2.51 19.44 10.91
CA ARG A 211 -3.11 20.03 12.11
C ARG A 211 -3.38 21.49 11.81
N GLY A 212 -4.66 21.84 11.76
CA GLY A 212 -5.12 23.22 11.66
C GLY A 212 -4.53 24.08 12.78
N ALA A 213 -4.22 25.32 12.42
CA ALA A 213 -3.63 26.32 13.29
C ALA A 213 -4.40 26.45 14.61
N ALA A 214 -3.64 26.48 15.71
CA ALA A 214 -4.14 26.86 17.01
C ALA A 214 -4.53 28.34 16.99
N ALA A 215 -5.81 28.64 17.20
CA ALA A 215 -6.26 29.96 17.62
C ALA A 215 -6.36 29.97 19.15
N ALA A 216 -5.58 30.85 19.78
CA ALA A 216 -5.58 31.08 21.20
C ALA A 216 -6.78 31.95 21.64
N GLY A 217 -7.47 31.50 22.69
CA GLY A 217 -7.94 32.33 23.80
C GLY A 217 -9.20 33.19 23.63
N ALA A 218 -10.27 32.80 24.32
CA ALA A 218 -11.03 33.73 25.17
C ALA A 218 -11.78 32.98 26.28
N SER A 219 -11.59 33.45 27.51
CA SER A 219 -12.10 32.89 28.76
C SER A 219 -13.60 33.15 28.98
N GLY A 220 -14.29 32.18 29.58
CA GLY A 220 -15.60 32.38 30.22
C GLY A 220 -15.89 31.31 31.26
N ARG A 221 -15.83 31.67 32.55
CA ARG A 221 -16.08 30.80 33.71
C ARG A 221 -17.59 30.65 33.98
N ARG A 222 -18.03 29.37 34.14
CA ARG A 222 -18.97 28.77 35.14
C ARG A 222 -20.46 29.20 35.14
N PRO A 223 -21.40 28.47 35.82
CA PRO A 223 -21.25 27.25 36.66
C PRO A 223 -22.25 26.08 36.40
N ASN A 224 -21.93 24.96 37.05
CA ASN A 224 -22.73 23.79 37.46
C ASN A 224 -24.27 23.82 37.32
N ALA A 225 -24.81 22.72 36.78
CA ALA A 225 -26.08 22.15 37.24
C ALA A 225 -25.96 20.61 37.31
N ARG A 226 -26.54 20.07 38.38
CA ARG A 226 -26.44 18.71 38.91
C ARG A 226 -27.71 17.92 38.52
N VAL A 227 -27.58 16.60 38.31
CA VAL A 227 -28.61 15.53 38.48
C VAL A 227 -29.81 15.59 37.50
N ALA A 228 -30.15 14.53 36.75
CA ALA A 228 -30.77 13.32 37.28
C ALA A 228 -30.64 12.09 36.39
N ARG A 229 -30.44 10.94 37.05
CA ARG A 229 -30.61 9.59 36.52
C ARG A 229 -32.11 9.27 36.48
N GLY A 230 -32.63 8.85 35.34
CA GLY A 230 -33.94 8.21 35.19
C GLY A 230 -33.81 6.68 35.12
N PRO A 231 -34.81 5.90 35.58
CA PRO A 231 -34.66 4.48 35.85
C PRO A 231 -34.80 3.61 34.60
N ALA A 232 -34.12 2.47 34.64
CA ALA A 232 -34.30 1.35 33.73
C ALA A 232 -35.69 0.72 33.92
N SER A 233 -36.27 0.18 32.85
CA SER A 233 -37.43 -0.71 32.89
C SER A 233 -37.34 -1.77 31.79
N PRO A 234 -38.00 -2.92 32.00
CA PRO A 234 -37.40 -4.23 31.78
C PRO A 234 -37.75 -4.86 30.42
N GLY A 235 -36.89 -5.78 29.96
CA GLY A 235 -37.12 -6.59 28.78
C GLY A 235 -38.18 -7.69 28.99
N PRO A 236 -38.87 -8.15 27.93
CA PRO A 236 -39.75 -9.31 27.97
C PRO A 236 -39.00 -10.64 27.73
N PRO A 237 -39.61 -11.78 28.11
CA PRO A 237 -38.90 -13.03 28.41
C PRO A 237 -38.63 -13.93 27.20
N SER A 238 -37.58 -14.74 27.30
CA SER A 238 -37.33 -15.90 26.44
C SER A 238 -38.29 -17.06 26.76
N PRO A 239 -38.83 -17.79 25.77
CA PRO A 239 -39.45 -19.07 26.01
C PRO A 239 -38.39 -20.19 25.97
N SER A 240 -38.18 -20.82 27.12
CA SER A 240 -37.55 -22.14 27.26
C SER A 240 -38.41 -23.22 26.60
N GLY A 241 -37.77 -24.21 25.98
CA GLY A 241 -38.41 -25.19 25.11
C GLY A 241 -39.18 -26.33 25.77
N ARG A 242 -39.72 -27.21 24.91
CA ARG A 242 -39.99 -28.62 25.21
C ARG A 242 -39.96 -29.48 23.94
N ARG A 243 -39.02 -30.43 23.96
CA ARG A 243 -39.06 -31.82 23.44
C ARG A 243 -40.38 -32.24 22.76
N ARG A 244 -40.29 -32.68 21.50
CA ARG A 244 -40.27 -34.08 21.08
C ARG A 244 -39.74 -34.17 19.65
#